data_AF-A0A1I5WMJ1-F1
#
_entry.id   AF-A0A1I5WMJ1-F1
#
_cell.length_a   1.000
_cell.length_b   1.000
_cell.length_c   1.000
_cell.angle_alpha   90.00
_cell.angle_beta   90.00
_cell.angle_gamma   90.00
#
_symmetry.space_group_name_H-M   'P 1'
#
loop_
_entity.id
_entity.type
_entity.pdbx_description
1 polymer ?
#
loop_
_entity_poly.entity_id
_entity_poly.type
_entity_poly.pdbx_seq_one_letter_code
_entity_poly.pdbx_strand_id
1 'polypeptide(L)'
;MGRALSVDLRSRVLKASDEGMSARQAAARFGVGVSSAIRWIARAKIGELAPRPQGRRRASSLDVHEAFIVGLIEERKDITLNEMVE
;
A
#
# COMPACT_ATOMS: atom_id res chain seq x y z
N MET A 1 8.63 -11.11 -2.60
CA MET A 1 8.59 -9.74 -2.05
C MET A 1 8.01 -9.81 -0.64
N GLY A 2 8.58 -9.09 0.34
CA GLY A 2 8.08 -9.11 1.73
C GLY A 2 6.80 -8.28 1.89
N ARG A 3 5.82 -8.82 2.63
CA ARG A 3 4.60 -8.07 3.00
C ARG A 3 4.94 -6.97 4.01
N ALA A 4 4.19 -5.87 3.97
CA ALA A 4 4.26 -4.86 5.02
C ALA A 4 3.87 -5.46 6.39
N LEU A 5 4.56 -5.05 7.44
CA LEU A 5 4.13 -5.30 8.81
C LEU A 5 2.81 -4.54 9.10
N SER A 6 2.05 -5.02 10.08
CA SER A 6 0.71 -4.50 10.39
C SER A 6 0.72 -3.03 10.80
N VAL A 7 -0.40 -2.35 10.52
CA VAL A 7 -0.62 -0.95 10.92
C VAL A 7 -0.63 -0.81 12.45
N ASP A 8 -1.22 -1.79 13.15
CA ASP A 8 -1.22 -1.82 14.62
C ASP A 8 0.21 -1.84 15.20
N LEU A 9 1.07 -2.73 14.71
CA LEU A 9 2.45 -2.83 15.19
C LEU A 9 3.21 -1.52 14.98
N ARG A 10 2.99 -0.88 13.83
CA ARG A 10 3.56 0.43 13.53
C ARG A 10 3.04 1.52 14.44
N SER A 11 1.72 1.57 14.68
CA SER A 11 1.09 2.51 15.59
C SER A 11 1.69 2.42 16.99
N ARG A 12 1.90 1.20 17.50
CA ARG A 12 2.53 0.97 18.82
C ARG A 12 3.97 1.45 18.90
N VAL A 13 4.77 1.25 17.84
CA VAL A 13 6.14 1.77 17.75
C VAL A 13 6.15 3.31 17.73
N LEU A 14 5.26 3.92 16.95
CA LEU A 14 5.14 5.38 16.85
C LEU A 14 4.72 6.00 18.18
N LYS A 15 3.67 5.44 18.82
CA LYS A 15 3.22 5.88 20.14
C LYS A 15 4.33 5.82 21.18
N ALA A 16 5.10 4.73 21.25
CA ALA A 16 6.22 4.65 22.18
C ALA A 16 7.31 5.69 21.88
N SER A 17 7.55 5.99 20.61
CA SER A 17 8.48 7.05 20.22
C SER A 17 7.99 8.43 20.64
N ASP A 18 6.68 8.70 20.50
CA ASP A 18 6.05 9.96 20.93
C ASP A 18 6.09 10.10 22.46
N GLU A 19 6.03 8.98 23.20
CA GLU A 19 6.24 8.90 24.65
C GLU A 19 7.72 9.04 25.08
N GLY A 20 8.62 9.37 24.14
CA GLY A 20 10.04 9.67 24.42
C GLY A 20 11.00 8.50 24.25
N MET A 21 10.53 7.33 23.82
CA MET A 21 11.40 6.18 23.57
C MET A 21 12.24 6.39 22.30
N SER A 22 13.54 6.08 22.35
CA SER A 22 14.35 6.12 21.14
C SER A 22 13.91 5.04 20.13
N ALA A 23 14.17 5.26 18.84
CA ALA A 23 13.86 4.28 17.79
C ALA A 23 14.45 2.88 18.06
N ARG A 24 15.64 2.83 18.68
CA ARG A 24 16.31 1.57 19.04
C ARG A 24 15.60 0.87 20.21
N GLN A 25 15.18 1.62 21.24
CA GLN A 25 14.41 1.06 22.35
C GLN A 25 13.04 0.58 21.89
N ALA A 26 12.35 1.34 21.04
CA ALA A 26 11.06 0.93 20.48
C ALA A 26 11.18 -0.32 19.60
N ALA A 27 12.24 -0.38 18.77
CA ALA A 27 12.56 -1.56 17.98
C ALA A 27 12.74 -2.81 18.84
N ALA A 28 13.53 -2.72 19.92
CA ALA A 28 13.74 -3.81 20.86
C ALA A 28 12.43 -4.21 21.58
N ARG A 29 11.63 -3.24 22.03
CA ARG A 29 10.36 -3.48 22.74
C ARG A 29 9.33 -4.23 21.88
N PHE A 30 9.25 -3.92 20.59
CA PHE A 30 8.23 -4.46 19.69
C PHE A 30 8.76 -5.51 18.71
N GLY A 31 10.02 -5.94 18.83
CA GLY A 31 10.59 -6.98 17.98
C GLY A 31 10.69 -6.61 16.51
N VAL A 32 10.93 -5.33 16.20
CA VAL A 32 11.13 -4.87 14.80
C VAL A 32 12.59 -4.48 14.56
N GLY A 33 13.03 -4.53 13.31
CA GLY A 33 14.37 -4.05 12.96
C GLY A 33 14.54 -2.56 13.27
N VAL A 34 15.70 -2.16 13.81
CA VAL A 34 16.01 -0.77 14.18
C VAL A 34 15.84 0.18 12.99
N SER A 35 16.30 -0.23 11.80
CA SER A 35 16.13 0.54 10.56
C SER A 35 14.67 0.72 10.16
N SER A 36 13.80 -0.25 10.44
CA SER A 36 12.35 -0.15 10.21
C SER A 36 11.71 0.86 11.17
N ALA A 37 12.04 0.81 12.47
CA ALA A 37 11.54 1.77 13.45
C ALA A 37 11.96 3.21 13.10
N ILE A 38 13.24 3.43 12.76
CA ILE A 38 13.75 4.73 12.30
C ILE A 38 12.94 5.23 11.08
N ARG A 39 12.75 4.36 10.08
CA ARG A 39 12.00 4.71 8.87
C ARG A 39 10.54 5.05 9.17
N TRP A 40 9.89 4.34 10.10
CA TRP A 40 8.51 4.60 10.48
C TRP A 40 8.38 5.96 11.18
N ILE A 41 9.25 6.24 12.15
CA ILE A 41 9.27 7.51 12.88
C ILE A 41 9.53 8.69 11.94
N ALA A 42 10.53 8.57 11.05
CA ALA A 42 10.82 9.62 10.08
C ALA A 42 9.64 9.91 9.13
N ARG A 43 8.89 8.87 8.75
CA ARG A 43 7.69 9.00 7.89
C ARG A 43 6.48 9.54 8.64
N ALA A 44 6.32 9.19 9.91
CA ALA A 44 5.25 9.75 10.74
C ALA A 44 5.36 11.28 10.85
N LYS A 45 6.58 11.84 10.88
CA LYS A 45 6.83 13.29 10.88
C LYS A 45 6.27 14.02 9.64
N ILE A 46 6.09 13.30 8.53
CA ILE A 46 5.48 13.84 7.30
C ILE A 46 4.03 13.35 7.10
N GLY A 47 3.40 12.80 8.15
CA GLY A 47 2.01 12.33 8.12
C GLY A 47 1.81 10.89 7.60
N GLU A 48 2.87 10.16 7.26
CA GLU A 48 2.77 8.79 6.75
C GLU A 48 2.78 7.73 7.87
N LEU A 49 1.61 7.51 8.46
CA LEU A 49 1.41 6.53 9.53
C LEU A 49 1.21 5.09 9.01
N ALA A 50 0.71 4.93 7.79
CA ALA A 50 0.45 3.62 7.16
C ALA A 50 1.59 3.18 6.23
N PRO A 51 1.72 1.87 5.95
CA PRO A 51 2.57 1.42 4.85
C PRO A 51 2.05 1.98 3.52
N ARG A 52 2.97 2.35 2.62
CA ARG A 52 2.59 2.73 1.25
C ARG A 52 2.03 1.50 0.51
N PRO A 53 1.13 1.71 -0.47
CA PRO A 53 0.67 0.63 -1.33
C PRO A 53 1.86 -0.18 -1.89
N GLN A 54 1.79 -1.50 -1.72
CA GLN A 54 2.79 -2.43 -2.27
C GLN A 54 2.30 -2.97 -3.62
N GLY A 55 3.23 -3.25 -4.53
CA GLY A 55 2.92 -3.77 -5.87
C GLY A 55 2.75 -2.67 -6.93
N ARG A 56 2.35 -3.09 -8.13
CA ARG A 56 2.14 -2.20 -9.28
C ARG A 56 1.02 -1.21 -8.97
N ARG A 57 1.23 0.07 -9.31
CA ARG A 57 0.17 1.10 -9.27
C ARG A 57 -0.99 0.66 -10.17
N ARG A 58 -2.21 0.91 -9.71
CA ARG A 58 -3.46 0.35 -10.25
C ARG A 58 -3.88 0.85 -11.63
N ALA A 59 -3.24 1.89 -12.18
CA ALA A 59 -3.70 2.47 -13.42
C ALA A 59 -3.41 1.52 -14.60
N SER A 60 -4.47 0.96 -15.18
CA SER A 60 -4.39 0.20 -16.43
C SER A 60 -4.30 1.16 -17.60
N SER A 61 -3.62 0.76 -18.68
CA SER A 61 -3.75 1.48 -19.96
C SER A 61 -5.19 1.47 -20.48
N LEU A 62 -6.03 0.56 -19.97
CA LEU A 62 -7.44 0.43 -20.33
C LEU A 62 -8.37 1.34 -19.52
N ASP A 63 -7.89 1.99 -18.44
CA ASP A 63 -8.76 2.81 -17.59
C ASP A 63 -9.42 3.96 -18.37
N VAL A 64 -8.71 4.53 -19.35
CA VAL A 64 -9.26 5.57 -20.25
C VAL A 64 -10.37 5.02 -21.16
N HIS A 65 -10.39 3.71 -21.39
CA HIS A 65 -11.33 3.02 -22.27
C HIS A 65 -12.42 2.25 -21.50
N GLU A 66 -12.51 2.41 -20.17
CA GLU A 66 -13.42 1.65 -19.32
C GLU A 66 -14.86 1.69 -19.82
N ALA A 67 -15.41 2.90 -20.04
CA ALA A 67 -16.79 3.06 -20.48
C ALA A 67 -17.06 2.40 -21.84
N PHE A 68 -16.09 2.43 -22.76
CA PHE A 68 -16.20 1.79 -24.07
C PHE A 68 -16.22 0.27 -23.94
N ILE A 69 -15.28 -0.29 -23.19
CA ILE A 69 -15.16 -1.74 -22.99
C ILE A 69 -16.38 -2.29 -22.27
N VAL A 70 -16.84 -1.61 -21.20
CA VAL A 70 -18.03 -2.01 -20.46
C VAL A 70 -19.28 -1.92 -21.33
N GLY A 71 -19.42 -0.86 -22.14
CA GLY A 71 -20.55 -0.73 -23.07
C GLY A 71 -20.60 -1.87 -24.10
N LEU A 72 -19.46 -2.24 -24.67
CA LEU A 72 -19.36 -3.32 -25.65
C LEU A 72 -19.74 -4.68 -25.05
N ILE A 73 -19.32 -4.95 -23.81
CA ILE A 73 -19.67 -6.17 -23.08
C ILE A 73 -21.18 -6.19 -22.74
N GLU A 74 -21.77 -5.07 -22.36
CA GLU A 74 -23.21 -5.02 -22.06
C GLU A 74 -24.06 -5.24 -23.32
N GLU A 75 -23.62 -4.73 -24.47
CA GLU A 75 -24.26 -4.97 -25.77
C GLU A 75 -24.14 -6.44 -26.20
N ARG A 76 -22.96 -7.05 -26.03
CA ARG A 76 -22.66 -8.44 -26.37
C ARG A 76 -21.90 -9.14 -25.25
N LYS A 77 -22.64 -9.79 -24.35
CA LYS A 77 -22.09 -10.39 -23.11
C LYS A 77 -21.12 -11.55 -23.34
N ASP A 78 -21.18 -12.17 -24.51
CA ASP A 78 -20.34 -13.28 -24.95
C ASP A 78 -19.23 -12.86 -25.91
N ILE A 79 -19.02 -11.55 -26.13
CA ILE A 79 -17.96 -11.05 -27.00
C ILE A 79 -16.59 -11.50 -26.51
N THR A 80 -15.82 -12.11 -27.41
CA THR A 80 -14.45 -12.54 -27.14
C THR A 80 -13.46 -11.42 -27.43
N LEU A 81 -12.27 -11.47 -26.83
CA LEU A 81 -11.22 -10.46 -27.06
C LEU A 81 -10.83 -10.32 -28.55
N ASN A 82 -10.90 -11.41 -29.33
CA ASN A 82 -10.60 -11.38 -30.76
C ASN A 82 -11.69 -10.63 -31.55
N GLU A 83 -12.95 -10.77 -31.17
CA GLU A 83 -14.05 -10.04 -31.80
C GLU A 83 -14.06 -8.55 -31.41
N MET A 84 -13.41 -8.18 -30.31
CA MET A 84 -13.29 -6.77 -29.91
C MET A 84 -12.27 -5.97 -30.76
N VAL A 85 -11.41 -6.65 -31.52
CA VAL A 85 -10.38 -6.02 -32.36
C VAL A 85 -10.71 -6.03 -33.86
N GLU A 86 -11.83 -6.64 -34.25
CA GLU A 86 -12.39 -6.58 -35.63
C GLU A 86 -13.22 -5.30 -35.84
#